data_AF-A0A351XIL6-F1
#
_entry.id   AF-A0A351XIL6-F1
#
_cell.length_a   1.000
_cell.length_b   1.000
_cell.length_c   1.000
_cell.angle_alpha   90.00
_cell.angle_beta   90.00
_cell.angle_gamma   90.00
#
_symmetry.space_group_name_H-M   'P 1'
#
loop_
_entity.id
_entity.type
_entity.pdbx_description
1 polymer ?
#
loop_
_entity_poly.entity_id
_entity_poly.type
_entity_poly.pdbx_seq_one_letter_code
_entity_poly.pdbx_strand_id
1 'polypeptide(L)'
;MAKFKKAAGFSLAIAFAIFSICVGIAYSRSYAYAAKDSMKESKSVEIFLNYSKCKVIYGTEQYLSDIKAFNASGTAIDPAEVEWMSDDESVATVKYGTVFIKGTGETVITAGYNGSVALLYLEVVKPEVSIDKSELKNRLVG
;
A
#
# COMPACT_ATOMS: atom_id res chain seq x y z
N MET A 1 61.83 -15.74 -3.79
CA MET A 1 61.51 -15.43 -2.38
C MET A 1 60.26 -16.22 -1.98
N ALA A 2 60.34 -16.84 -0.79
CA ALA A 2 59.27 -17.34 0.07
C ALA A 2 58.15 -18.25 -0.50
N LYS A 3 58.29 -19.56 -0.21
CA LYS A 3 57.18 -20.51 -0.07
C LYS A 3 56.31 -20.10 1.13
N PHE A 4 54.98 -20.11 1.00
CA PHE A 4 54.08 -20.22 2.15
C PHE A 4 53.01 -21.28 1.91
N LYS A 5 53.18 -22.41 2.62
CA LYS A 5 52.15 -23.41 2.92
C LYS A 5 51.08 -22.78 3.81
N LYS A 6 49.81 -23.03 3.52
CA LYS A 6 48.68 -22.94 4.48
C LYS A 6 47.44 -23.52 3.82
N ALA A 7 46.54 -24.26 4.44
CA ALA A 7 46.52 -25.13 5.61
C ALA A 7 45.26 -25.98 5.37
N ALA A 8 45.34 -27.28 5.60
CA ALA A 8 44.15 -28.09 5.75
C ALA A 8 43.48 -27.75 7.10
N GLY A 9 42.15 -27.70 7.11
CA GLY A 9 41.37 -27.91 8.32
C GLY A 9 40.68 -26.65 8.86
N PHE A 10 39.53 -26.30 8.29
CA PHE A 10 38.41 -25.81 9.11
C PHE A 10 37.09 -26.34 8.53
N SER A 11 36.56 -27.35 9.22
CA SER A 11 35.17 -27.81 9.33
C SER A 11 34.30 -27.99 8.07
N LEU A 12 34.06 -29.27 7.72
CA LEU A 12 33.16 -29.75 6.65
C LEU A 12 31.66 -29.50 6.93
N ALA A 13 31.27 -28.85 8.04
CA ALA A 13 29.87 -28.70 8.43
C ALA A 13 29.18 -27.39 7.94
N ILE A 14 29.91 -26.44 7.35
CA ILE A 14 29.33 -25.17 6.86
C ILE A 14 29.17 -25.15 5.33
N ALA A 15 29.65 -26.17 4.61
CA ALA A 15 29.60 -26.19 3.15
C ALA A 15 28.21 -26.52 2.55
N PHE A 16 27.28 -27.09 3.32
CA PHE A 16 25.94 -27.45 2.80
C PHE A 16 24.86 -26.38 3.00
N ALA A 17 25.06 -25.40 3.89
CA ALA A 17 24.08 -24.31 4.09
C ALA A 17 24.24 -23.17 3.07
N ILE A 18 25.41 -23.03 2.45
CA ILE A 18 25.69 -21.98 1.44
C ILE A 18 25.38 -22.43 0.02
N PHE A 19 25.30 -23.75 -0.27
CA PHE A 19 24.96 -24.22 -1.61
C PHE A 19 23.46 -24.06 -1.95
N SER A 20 22.55 -24.16 -0.97
CA SER A 20 21.12 -23.86 -1.19
C SER A 20 20.80 -22.37 -1.32
N ILE A 21 21.60 -21.50 -0.70
CA ILE A 21 21.42 -20.04 -0.80
C ILE A 21 21.94 -19.54 -2.16
N CYS A 22 23.06 -20.10 -2.67
CA CYS A 22 23.60 -19.69 -3.96
C CYS A 22 22.74 -20.13 -5.16
N VAL A 23 22.08 -21.29 -5.10
CA VAL A 23 21.15 -21.72 -6.17
C VAL A 23 19.88 -20.84 -6.17
N GLY A 24 19.30 -20.52 -5.01
CA GLY A 24 18.13 -19.63 -4.90
C GLY A 24 18.40 -18.19 -5.36
N ILE A 25 19.58 -17.64 -5.06
CA ILE A 25 19.98 -16.30 -5.52
C ILE A 25 20.33 -16.31 -7.01
N ALA A 26 20.84 -17.42 -7.56
CA ALA A 26 21.07 -17.56 -9.00
C ALA A 26 19.75 -17.65 -9.77
N TYR A 27 18.74 -18.36 -9.25
CA TYR A 27 17.40 -18.36 -9.83
C TYR A 27 16.78 -16.96 -9.80
N SER A 28 16.79 -16.26 -8.66
CA SER A 28 16.21 -14.92 -8.57
C SER A 28 16.97 -13.87 -9.39
N ARG A 29 18.31 -13.99 -9.51
CA ARG A 29 19.09 -13.17 -10.44
C ARG A 29 18.79 -13.50 -11.89
N SER A 30 18.61 -14.77 -12.26
CA SER A 30 18.27 -15.15 -13.64
C SER A 30 16.90 -14.59 -14.07
N TYR A 31 15.91 -14.56 -13.17
CA TYR A 31 14.66 -13.82 -13.41
C TYR A 31 14.90 -12.30 -13.54
N ALA A 32 15.75 -11.73 -12.67
CA ALA A 32 16.04 -10.30 -12.68
C ALA A 32 16.84 -9.84 -13.93
N TYR A 33 17.70 -10.69 -14.51
CA TYR A 33 18.43 -10.39 -15.75
C TYR A 33 17.54 -10.54 -16.99
N ALA A 34 16.69 -11.56 -17.05
CA ALA A 34 15.73 -11.74 -18.15
C ALA A 34 14.64 -10.64 -18.17
N ALA A 35 14.28 -10.10 -17.01
CA ALA A 35 13.35 -8.96 -16.92
C ALA A 35 13.99 -7.62 -17.34
N LYS A 36 15.32 -7.52 -17.34
CA LYS A 36 16.03 -6.25 -17.57
C LYS A 36 16.26 -5.92 -19.04
N ASP A 37 16.25 -6.92 -19.92
CA ASP A 37 16.45 -6.73 -21.37
C ASP A 37 15.13 -6.54 -22.15
N SER A 38 13.99 -6.58 -21.46
CA SER A 38 12.66 -6.33 -22.06
C SER A 38 11.90 -5.14 -21.47
N MET A 39 12.52 -4.32 -20.61
CA MET A 39 11.99 -2.99 -20.29
C MET A 39 12.22 -2.07 -21.48
N LYS A 40 11.43 -2.25 -22.54
CA LYS A 40 11.06 -1.11 -23.39
C LYS A 40 10.56 -0.03 -22.44
N GLU A 41 11.05 1.19 -22.64
CA GLU A 41 10.56 2.40 -22.01
C GLU A 41 9.04 2.47 -22.21
N SER A 42 8.31 1.93 -21.24
CA SER A 42 6.87 1.87 -21.25
C SER A 42 6.41 3.27 -20.95
N LYS A 43 5.79 3.92 -21.93
CA LYS A 43 5.03 5.15 -21.70
C LYS A 43 4.06 4.85 -20.55
N SER A 44 4.39 5.30 -19.35
CA SER A 44 3.58 5.07 -18.16
C SER A 44 2.23 5.74 -18.41
N VAL A 45 1.18 4.94 -18.45
CA VAL A 45 -0.18 5.48 -18.47
C VAL A 45 -0.46 5.94 -17.05
N GLU A 46 -0.07 7.16 -16.71
CA GLU A 46 -0.32 7.69 -15.37
C GLU A 46 -1.82 7.69 -15.09
N ILE A 47 -2.20 7.14 -13.95
CA ILE A 47 -3.57 7.23 -13.43
C ILE A 47 -3.54 8.02 -12.14
N PHE A 48 -4.64 8.70 -11.84
CA PHE A 48 -4.80 9.42 -10.58
C PHE A 48 -6.23 9.26 -10.05
N LEU A 49 -6.37 9.43 -8.74
CA LEU A 49 -7.67 9.51 -8.08
C LEU A 49 -8.07 10.97 -7.90
N ASN A 50 -9.37 11.25 -7.85
CA ASN A 50 -9.87 12.58 -7.48
C ASN A 50 -9.48 12.99 -6.04
N TYR A 51 -9.21 12.02 -5.17
CA TYR A 51 -8.66 12.26 -3.83
C TYR A 51 -7.38 11.45 -3.65
N SER A 52 -6.30 12.12 -3.24
CA SER A 52 -5.06 11.45 -2.80
C SER A 52 -5.04 11.23 -1.29
N LYS A 53 -5.81 12.02 -0.53
CA LYS A 53 -5.95 11.89 0.93
C LYS A 53 -7.36 12.23 1.38
N CYS A 54 -7.91 11.43 2.29
CA CYS A 54 -9.19 11.67 2.95
C CYS A 54 -9.07 11.46 4.46
N LYS A 55 -9.84 12.25 5.22
CA LYS A 55 -10.07 12.06 6.64
C LYS A 55 -11.58 11.94 6.89
N VAL A 56 -12.00 10.88 7.56
CA VAL A 56 -13.40 10.55 7.83
C VAL A 56 -13.62 10.42 9.34
N ILE A 57 -14.75 10.91 9.84
CA ILE A 57 -15.17 10.67 11.23
C ILE A 57 -16.00 9.39 11.26
N TYR A 58 -15.54 8.40 12.02
CA TYR A 58 -16.24 7.14 12.17
C TYR A 58 -17.65 7.36 12.72
N GLY A 59 -18.65 6.76 12.07
CA GLY A 59 -20.06 6.87 12.43
C GLY A 59 -20.79 8.09 11.85
N THR A 60 -20.12 9.05 11.22
CA THR A 60 -20.79 10.11 10.45
C THR A 60 -21.07 9.64 9.01
N GLU A 61 -20.13 8.90 8.44
CA GLU A 61 -20.23 8.32 7.10
C GLU A 61 -19.86 6.85 7.15
N GLN A 62 -20.62 6.02 6.42
CA GLN A 62 -20.38 4.57 6.35
C GLN A 62 -19.64 4.17 5.07
N TYR A 63 -19.61 5.05 4.06
CA TYR A 63 -18.92 4.81 2.80
C TYR A 63 -18.59 6.12 2.07
N LEU A 64 -17.55 6.10 1.23
CA LEU A 64 -17.19 7.13 0.25
C LEU A 64 -17.49 6.58 -1.15
N SER A 65 -18.49 7.11 -1.83
CA SER A 65 -18.95 6.61 -3.15
C SER A 65 -18.44 7.43 -4.33
N ASP A 66 -17.66 8.45 -4.07
CA ASP A 66 -17.19 9.43 -5.05
C ASP A 66 -15.74 9.20 -5.49
N ILE A 67 -15.07 8.13 -5.03
CA ILE A 67 -13.71 7.81 -5.45
C ILE A 67 -13.72 7.33 -6.91
N LYS A 68 -13.00 8.07 -7.75
CA LYS A 68 -12.92 7.85 -9.21
C LYS A 68 -11.47 7.86 -9.65
N ALA A 69 -11.14 6.92 -10.53
CA ALA A 69 -9.85 6.89 -11.21
C ALA A 69 -9.93 7.59 -12.57
N PHE A 70 -8.85 8.25 -12.95
CA PHE A 70 -8.72 8.98 -14.21
C PHE A 70 -7.39 8.59 -14.87
N ASN A 71 -7.38 8.54 -16.19
CA ASN A 71 -6.14 8.39 -16.95
C ASN A 71 -5.38 9.72 -17.08
N ALA A 72 -4.19 9.69 -17.65
CA ALA A 72 -3.32 10.87 -17.85
C ALA A 72 -3.98 12.00 -18.68
N SER A 73 -5.03 11.71 -19.45
CA SER A 73 -5.80 12.71 -20.19
C SER A 73 -6.99 13.28 -19.40
N GLY A 74 -7.14 12.90 -18.14
CA GLY A 74 -8.25 13.33 -17.27
C GLY A 74 -9.59 12.67 -17.58
N THR A 75 -9.60 11.57 -18.36
CA THR A 75 -10.82 10.82 -18.64
C THR A 75 -11.07 9.82 -17.52
N ALA A 76 -12.31 9.78 -17.01
CA ALA A 76 -12.71 8.82 -15.99
C ALA A 76 -12.60 7.38 -16.52
N ILE A 77 -12.05 6.51 -15.70
CA ILE A 77 -11.95 5.07 -15.96
C ILE A 77 -13.17 4.40 -15.32
N ASP A 78 -13.74 3.40 -15.99
CA ASP A 78 -14.84 2.62 -15.42
C ASP A 78 -14.35 1.91 -14.14
N PRO A 79 -15.01 2.11 -12.97
CA PRO A 79 -14.61 1.46 -11.73
C PRO A 79 -14.60 -0.07 -11.77
N ALA A 80 -15.31 -0.69 -12.72
CA ALA A 80 -15.30 -2.14 -12.94
C ALA A 80 -14.03 -2.64 -13.64
N GLU A 81 -13.30 -1.76 -14.35
CA GLU A 81 -12.03 -2.09 -14.99
C GLU A 81 -10.82 -1.82 -14.07
N VAL A 82 -11.05 -1.16 -12.93
CA VAL A 82 -10.01 -0.82 -11.96
C VAL A 82 -9.86 -1.95 -10.94
N GLU A 83 -8.62 -2.36 -10.70
CA GLU A 83 -8.27 -3.28 -9.61
C GLU A 83 -8.17 -2.48 -8.31
N TRP A 84 -9.02 -2.80 -7.34
CA TRP A 84 -9.06 -2.09 -6.06
C TRP A 84 -8.54 -2.96 -4.92
N MET A 85 -7.72 -2.39 -4.04
CA MET A 85 -7.17 -3.06 -2.87
C MET A 85 -7.16 -2.12 -1.66
N SER A 86 -7.32 -2.67 -0.46
CA SER A 86 -7.08 -1.97 0.81
C SER A 86 -5.92 -2.64 1.54
N ASP A 87 -4.99 -1.85 2.07
CA ASP A 87 -3.88 -2.36 2.88
C ASP A 87 -4.35 -2.91 4.23
N ASP A 88 -5.44 -2.34 4.78
CA ASP A 88 -6.10 -2.81 6.00
C ASP A 88 -7.62 -2.84 5.85
N GLU A 89 -8.15 -4.04 5.60
CA GLU A 89 -9.60 -4.30 5.48
C GLU A 89 -10.37 -4.22 6.81
N SER A 90 -9.69 -4.11 7.96
CA SER A 90 -10.35 -3.84 9.24
C SER A 90 -10.75 -2.37 9.38
N VAL A 91 -10.04 -1.47 8.69
CA VAL A 91 -10.33 -0.02 8.64
C VAL A 91 -11.32 0.28 7.52
N ALA A 92 -11.03 -0.17 6.29
CA ALA A 92 -11.93 0.04 5.15
C ALA A 92 -11.76 -1.03 4.07
N THR A 93 -12.86 -1.36 3.37
CA THR A 93 -12.85 -2.19 2.15
C THR A 93 -13.25 -1.35 0.95
N VAL A 94 -12.97 -1.79 -0.28
CA VAL A 94 -13.31 -1.05 -1.49
C VAL A 94 -13.91 -1.97 -2.54
N LYS A 95 -14.96 -1.50 -3.22
CA LYS A 95 -15.60 -2.23 -4.33
C LYS A 95 -16.13 -1.24 -5.35
N TYR A 96 -15.68 -1.36 -6.60
CA TYR A 96 -16.09 -0.49 -7.72
C TYR A 96 -15.99 1.01 -7.37
N GLY A 97 -14.86 1.43 -6.79
CA GLY A 97 -14.65 2.82 -6.37
C GLY A 97 -15.48 3.28 -5.16
N THR A 98 -16.31 2.41 -4.57
CA THR A 98 -16.96 2.72 -3.29
C THR A 98 -16.13 2.17 -2.15
N VAL A 99 -15.66 3.04 -1.26
CA VAL A 99 -14.91 2.68 -0.05
C VAL A 99 -15.89 2.55 1.10
N PHE A 100 -15.90 1.40 1.78
CA PHE A 100 -16.76 1.10 2.92
C PHE A 100 -15.96 1.19 4.20
N ILE A 101 -16.40 2.02 5.14
CA ILE A 101 -15.71 2.26 6.40
C ILE A 101 -16.14 1.20 7.41
N LYS A 102 -15.17 0.53 8.03
CA LYS A 102 -15.40 -0.57 8.99
C LYS A 102 -14.87 -0.28 10.39
N GLY A 103 -13.83 0.55 10.50
CA GLY A 103 -13.21 0.87 11.78
C GLY A 103 -12.36 2.12 11.73
N THR A 104 -11.93 2.59 12.89
CA THR A 104 -10.97 3.68 13.02
C THR A 104 -9.54 3.20 12.76
N GLY A 105 -8.71 4.04 12.16
CA GLY A 105 -7.31 3.72 11.84
C GLY A 105 -6.84 4.45 10.58
N GLU A 106 -5.64 4.10 10.12
CA GLU A 106 -5.10 4.57 8.85
C GLU A 106 -4.99 3.38 7.90
N THR A 107 -5.36 3.57 6.64
CA THR A 107 -5.21 2.56 5.58
C THR A 107 -4.92 3.25 4.25
N VAL A 108 -4.41 2.51 3.28
CA VAL A 108 -4.21 2.99 1.91
C VAL A 108 -5.11 2.18 0.99
N ILE A 109 -5.91 2.89 0.20
CA ILE A 109 -6.67 2.30 -0.90
C ILE A 109 -5.86 2.45 -2.18
N THR A 110 -5.59 1.33 -2.83
CA THR A 110 -4.82 1.24 -4.08
C THR A 110 -5.77 1.00 -5.25
N ALA A 111 -5.61 1.79 -6.31
CA ALA A 111 -6.29 1.61 -7.59
C ALA A 111 -5.26 1.25 -8.67
N GLY A 112 -5.44 0.11 -9.33
CA GLY A 112 -4.60 -0.38 -10.41
C GLY A 112 -5.34 -0.37 -11.75
N TYR A 113 -4.69 0.13 -12.80
CA TYR A 113 -5.22 0.08 -14.17
C TYR A 113 -4.09 0.08 -15.19
N ASN A 114 -4.12 -0.86 -16.15
CA ASN A 114 -3.14 -0.99 -17.24
C ASN A 114 -1.66 -0.88 -16.79
N GLY A 115 -1.33 -1.57 -15.68
CA GLY A 115 0.03 -1.60 -15.13
C GLY A 115 0.47 -0.33 -14.39
N SER A 116 -0.46 0.61 -14.16
CA SER A 116 -0.22 1.84 -13.40
C SER A 116 -1.06 1.87 -12.12
N VAL A 117 -0.60 2.64 -11.14
CA VAL A 117 -1.14 2.62 -9.78
C VAL A 117 -1.40 4.04 -9.28
N ALA A 118 -2.53 4.24 -8.61
CA ALA A 118 -2.85 5.42 -7.82
C ALA A 118 -3.21 5.05 -6.38
N LEU A 119 -2.91 5.96 -5.44
CA LEU A 119 -3.05 5.73 -4.00
C LEU A 119 -3.97 6.78 -3.37
N LEU A 120 -4.84 6.33 -2.47
CA LEU A 120 -5.64 7.14 -1.55
C LEU A 120 -5.24 6.82 -0.12
N TYR A 121 -4.67 7.80 0.58
CA TYR A 121 -4.38 7.70 2.00
C TYR A 121 -5.63 8.05 2.81
N LEU A 122 -6.16 7.09 3.56
CA LEU A 122 -7.39 7.23 4.33
C LEU A 122 -7.11 7.20 5.84
N GLU A 123 -7.53 8.26 6.53
CA GLU A 123 -7.53 8.35 8.00
C GLU A 123 -8.98 8.32 8.51
N VAL A 124 -9.32 7.34 9.35
CA VAL A 124 -10.64 7.22 9.98
C VAL A 124 -10.50 7.47 11.48
N VAL A 125 -11.06 8.57 11.97
CA VAL A 125 -10.96 9.00 13.36
C VAL A 125 -12.25 8.81 14.12
N LYS A 126 -12.18 8.57 15.43
CA LYS A 126 -13.36 8.61 16.29
C LYS A 126 -13.90 10.04 16.42
N PRO A 127 -15.20 10.24 16.67
CA PRO A 127 -15.73 11.54 17.03
C PRO A 127 -15.13 11.98 18.38
N GLU A 128 -14.67 13.22 18.46
CA GLU A 128 -14.26 13.85 19.72
C GLU A 128 -15.40 14.74 20.25
N VAL A 129 -15.81 14.49 21.49
CA VAL A 129 -16.78 15.34 22.20
C VAL A 129 -16.06 15.99 23.37
N SER A 130 -15.81 17.29 23.26
CA SER A 130 -15.32 18.10 24.39
C SER A 130 -16.49 18.82 25.04
N ILE A 131 -16.77 18.51 26.30
CA ILE A 131 -17.78 19.21 27.09
C ILE A 131 -17.10 20.30 27.91
N ASP A 132 -17.52 21.55 27.72
CA ASP A 132 -17.14 22.64 28.61
C ASP A 132 -17.94 22.56 29.92
N LYS A 133 -17.25 22.20 31.01
CA LYS A 133 -17.85 22.10 32.34
C LYS A 133 -18.35 23.45 32.88
N SER A 134 -17.82 24.57 32.39
CA SER A 134 -18.25 25.91 32.82
C SER A 134 -19.63 26.25 32.26
N GLU A 135 -19.87 25.89 31.00
CA GLU A 135 -21.15 26.08 30.32
C GLU A 135 -22.26 25.18 30.92
N LEU A 136 -21.91 23.94 31.29
CA LEU A 136 -22.82 23.05 32.03
C LEU A 136 -23.22 23.61 33.40
N LYS A 137 -22.27 24.17 34.15
CA LYS A 137 -22.57 24.75 35.47
C LYS A 137 -23.58 25.89 35.35
N ASN A 138 -23.35 26.84 34.44
CA ASN A 138 -24.24 27.99 34.28
C ASN A 138 -25.67 27.62 33.86
N ARG A 139 -25.87 26.45 33.23
CA ARG A 139 -27.21 25.94 32.86
C ARG A 139 -27.91 25.16 33.98
N LEU A 140 -27.18 24.65 34.97
CA LEU A 140 -27.72 23.80 36.04
C LEU A 140 -28.01 24.56 37.34
N VAL A 141 -27.41 25.74 37.52
CA VAL A 141 -27.60 26.58 38.73
C VAL A 141 -28.27 27.93 38.43
N GLY A 142 -28.91 28.08 37.27
CA GLY A 142 -29.88 29.15 37.01
C GLY A 142 -31.26 28.75 37.48
#